data_AF-A0A3B4V707-F1
#
_entry.id   AF-A0A3B4V707-F1
#
_cell.length_a   1.000
_cell.length_b   1.000
_cell.length_c   1.000
_cell.angle_alpha   90.00
_cell.angle_beta   90.00
_cell.angle_gamma   90.00
#
_symmetry.space_group_name_H-M   'P 1'
#
loop_
_entity.id
_entity.type
_entity.pdbx_description
1 polymer ?
#
loop_
_entity_poly.entity_id
_entity_poly.type
_entity_poly.pdbx_seq_one_letter_code
_entity_poly.pdbx_strand_id
1 'polypeptide(L)'
;MAATIGRLLRTSVSATSYNTVSNSLSALFCLSSCRWAPAVTQPAPAFKGTAVHNGEFKEMSLADFKGKYLVLFFYPLDFTFVCPTEIISFSDKASEFHDVNCEVMGVSVDSHFTHLAWINTPRKTGGLGHIHIPLLSDLNKQISRDYGVLLEGPGIALRGLFIIDPNGVVKHMSVNDLPVGRCVEETLRLVKAFQFVETHGEVCPASWTPESPTIKPTPEGSKEYFEKVN
;
A
#
# COMPACT_ATOMS: atom_id res chain seq x y z
N MET A 1 -87.11 29.66 -40.31
CA MET A 1 -88.28 28.76 -40.33
C MET A 1 -88.04 27.62 -39.35
N ALA A 2 -88.99 27.40 -38.44
CA ALA A 2 -89.26 26.19 -37.62
C ALA A 2 -88.08 25.51 -36.88
N ALA A 3 -88.03 25.52 -35.53
CA ALA A 3 -88.74 24.61 -34.60
C ALA A 3 -88.24 23.13 -34.76
N THR A 4 -87.78 22.40 -33.73
CA THR A 4 -88.55 21.89 -32.58
C THR A 4 -87.65 20.91 -31.78
N ILE A 5 -87.70 20.98 -30.43
CA ILE A 5 -87.68 19.90 -29.38
C ILE A 5 -86.82 18.64 -29.68
N GLY A 6 -85.90 18.15 -28.86
CA GLY A 6 -85.75 18.13 -27.41
C GLY A 6 -85.47 16.68 -26.95
N ARG A 7 -84.66 16.50 -25.90
CA ARG A 7 -84.82 15.58 -24.76
C ARG A 7 -83.46 15.07 -24.24
N LEU A 8 -83.33 15.20 -22.91
CA LEU A 8 -82.24 14.75 -22.06
C LEU A 8 -81.93 13.26 -22.20
N LEU A 9 -80.68 12.88 -21.92
CA LEU A 9 -80.32 11.95 -20.84
C LEU A 9 -78.84 12.12 -20.48
N ARG A 10 -78.59 12.42 -19.19
CA ARG A 10 -77.27 12.40 -18.54
C ARG A 10 -76.80 10.97 -18.40
N THR A 11 -75.52 10.69 -18.66
CA THR A 11 -74.72 9.76 -17.85
C THR A 11 -73.22 9.96 -18.10
N SER A 12 -72.53 10.34 -17.01
CA SER A 12 -71.14 10.07 -16.60
C SER A 12 -70.00 10.08 -17.64
N VAL A 13 -69.12 11.06 -17.44
CA VAL A 13 -67.73 11.13 -17.93
C VAL A 13 -66.89 10.03 -17.27
N SER A 14 -66.13 9.26 -18.07
CA SER A 14 -64.80 8.79 -17.65
C SER A 14 -63.83 8.90 -18.83
N ALA A 15 -62.88 9.82 -18.68
CA ALA A 15 -61.78 10.01 -19.62
C ALA A 15 -60.75 8.91 -19.38
N THR A 16 -60.51 8.06 -20.37
CA THR A 16 -59.43 7.06 -20.31
C THR A 16 -58.15 7.66 -20.88
N SER A 17 -57.11 7.57 -20.05
CA SER A 17 -55.83 8.26 -20.13
C SER A 17 -54.96 7.83 -21.31
N TYR A 18 -54.18 8.80 -21.77
CA TYR A 18 -53.12 8.72 -22.76
C TYR A 18 -52.00 7.74 -22.35
N ASN A 19 -51.44 7.09 -23.38
CA ASN A 19 -50.20 6.31 -23.34
C ASN A 19 -49.02 7.16 -22.83
N THR A 20 -48.37 6.68 -21.77
CA THR A 20 -47.05 7.19 -21.36
C THR A 20 -46.06 6.03 -21.39
N VAL A 21 -45.10 6.14 -22.31
CA VAL A 21 -43.96 5.23 -22.46
C VAL A 21 -43.11 5.30 -21.20
N SER A 22 -42.99 4.17 -20.49
CA SER A 22 -42.09 4.01 -19.35
C SER A 22 -40.66 3.92 -19.86
N ASN A 23 -39.89 5.00 -19.71
CA ASN A 23 -38.44 4.97 -19.83
C ASN A 23 -37.86 4.36 -18.55
N SER A 24 -37.50 3.07 -18.61
CA SER A 24 -36.64 2.47 -17.61
C SER A 24 -35.20 2.98 -17.81
N LEU A 25 -34.84 4.02 -17.07
CA LEU A 25 -33.45 4.45 -16.89
C LEU A 25 -32.72 3.39 -16.06
N SER A 26 -32.17 2.39 -16.74
CA SER A 26 -31.15 1.50 -16.18
C SER A 26 -29.90 2.35 -15.95
N ALA A 27 -29.74 2.87 -14.73
CA ALA A 27 -28.50 3.49 -14.29
C ALA A 27 -27.39 2.43 -14.35
N LEU A 28 -26.59 2.46 -15.42
CA LEU A 28 -25.32 1.76 -15.50
C LEU A 28 -24.39 2.42 -14.49
N PHE A 29 -24.43 1.95 -13.24
CA PHE A 29 -23.35 2.18 -12.30
C PHE A 29 -22.08 1.62 -12.95
N CYS A 30 -21.19 2.52 -13.34
CA CYS A 30 -19.85 2.15 -13.76
C CYS A 30 -19.16 1.54 -12.54
N LEU A 31 -19.28 0.22 -12.36
CA LEU A 31 -18.49 -0.60 -11.45
C LEU A 31 -17.05 -0.71 -11.94
N SER A 32 -16.48 0.39 -12.44
CA SER A 32 -15.04 0.50 -12.48
C SER A 32 -14.63 0.44 -11.02
N SER A 33 -14.15 -0.72 -10.59
CA SER A 33 -13.36 -0.83 -9.37
C SER A 33 -12.32 0.26 -9.50
N CYS A 34 -12.54 1.36 -8.78
CA CYS A 34 -11.57 2.43 -8.67
C CYS A 34 -10.35 1.72 -8.08
N ARG A 35 -9.36 1.41 -8.92
CA ARG A 35 -8.15 0.73 -8.48
C ARG A 35 -7.57 1.65 -7.42
N TRP A 36 -7.67 1.25 -6.16
CA TRP A 36 -7.06 1.97 -5.06
C TRP A 36 -5.56 1.86 -5.27
N ALA A 37 -5.00 2.84 -5.96
CA ALA A 37 -3.57 3.05 -5.97
C ALA A 37 -3.14 3.29 -4.52
N PRO A 38 -2.01 2.74 -4.06
CA PRO A 38 -1.54 3.02 -2.72
C PRO A 38 -1.23 4.52 -2.65
N ALA A 39 -1.78 5.16 -1.64
CA ALA A 39 -1.58 6.57 -1.40
C ALA A 39 -1.26 6.78 0.07
N VAL A 40 -0.33 7.69 0.35
CA VAL A 40 -0.06 8.13 1.72
C VAL A 40 -1.37 8.64 2.33
N THR A 41 -1.55 8.35 3.62
CA THR A 41 -2.77 8.58 4.42
C THR A 41 -3.97 7.67 4.10
N GLN A 42 -3.88 6.75 3.13
CA GLN A 42 -4.94 5.79 2.82
C GLN A 42 -4.61 4.40 3.39
N PRO A 43 -5.63 3.54 3.60
CA PRO A 43 -5.40 2.14 3.91
C PRO A 43 -4.51 1.48 2.84
N ALA A 44 -3.54 0.69 3.28
CA ALA A 44 -2.71 -0.10 2.38
C ALA A 44 -3.57 -1.17 1.67
N PRO A 45 -3.35 -1.41 0.36
CA PRO A 45 -4.04 -2.48 -0.34
C PRO A 45 -3.84 -3.83 0.37
N ALA A 46 -4.92 -4.57 0.59
CA ALA A 46 -4.83 -5.88 1.22
C ALA A 46 -4.05 -6.85 0.33
N PHE A 47 -3.17 -7.64 0.94
CA PHE A 47 -2.47 -8.73 0.26
C PHE A 47 -2.56 -10.02 1.06
N LYS A 48 -2.45 -11.13 0.35
CA LYS A 48 -2.27 -12.47 0.91
C LYS A 48 -1.51 -13.33 -0.08
N GLY A 49 -0.55 -14.12 0.40
CA GLY A 49 0.17 -15.07 -0.42
C GLY A 49 1.14 -15.93 0.38
N THR A 50 1.79 -16.85 -0.33
CA THR A 50 2.78 -17.74 0.25
C THR A 50 4.12 -17.03 0.34
N ALA A 51 4.70 -16.98 1.53
CA ALA A 51 6.03 -16.49 1.80
C ALA A 51 6.98 -17.61 2.22
N VAL A 52 8.28 -17.42 1.98
CA VAL A 52 9.33 -18.20 2.63
C VAL A 52 9.78 -17.47 3.88
N HIS A 53 9.70 -18.12 5.04
CA HIS A 53 10.13 -17.56 6.31
C HIS A 53 10.78 -18.65 7.15
N ASN A 54 12.01 -18.41 7.63
CA ASN A 54 12.82 -19.41 8.35
C ASN A 54 12.96 -20.76 7.61
N GLY A 55 13.04 -20.72 6.28
CA GLY A 55 13.16 -21.92 5.43
C GLY A 55 11.86 -22.68 5.19
N GLU A 56 10.73 -22.22 5.73
CA GLU A 56 9.43 -22.86 5.57
C GLU A 56 8.48 -22.02 4.71
N PHE A 57 7.51 -22.68 4.06
CA PHE A 57 6.43 -22.02 3.34
C PHE A 57 5.30 -21.69 4.31
N LYS A 58 4.92 -20.41 4.35
CA LYS A 58 3.87 -19.90 5.23
C LYS A 58 2.98 -18.92 4.49
N GLU A 59 1.66 -19.08 4.64
CA GLU A 59 0.72 -18.05 4.20
C GLU A 59 0.83 -16.82 5.09
N MET A 60 1.00 -15.65 4.48
CA MET A 60 1.04 -14.36 5.16
C MET A 60 0.14 -13.36 4.45
N SER A 61 -0.41 -12.45 5.23
CA SER A 61 -1.33 -11.40 4.77
C SER A 61 -1.07 -10.09 5.50
N LEU A 62 -1.57 -8.98 4.95
CA LEU A 62 -1.47 -7.68 5.62
C LEU A 62 -2.07 -7.71 7.05
N ALA A 63 -3.12 -8.51 7.27
CA ALA A 63 -3.80 -8.60 8.55
C ALA A 63 -2.93 -9.17 9.68
N ASP A 64 -1.92 -9.99 9.33
CA ASP A 64 -1.00 -10.60 10.30
C ASP A 64 -0.06 -9.55 10.95
N PHE A 65 0.02 -8.36 10.36
CA PHE A 65 0.87 -7.25 10.82
C PHE A 65 0.09 -6.19 11.61
N LYS A 66 -1.20 -6.40 11.90
CA LYS A 66 -2.01 -5.47 12.68
C LYS A 66 -1.37 -5.22 14.06
N GLY A 67 -1.29 -3.95 14.47
CA GLY A 67 -0.64 -3.56 15.73
C GLY A 67 0.88 -3.37 15.63
N LYS A 68 1.48 -3.61 14.46
CA LYS A 68 2.90 -3.38 14.18
C LYS A 68 3.08 -2.46 12.99
N TYR A 69 4.20 -1.76 12.94
CA TYR A 69 4.64 -1.17 11.68
C TYR A 69 5.07 -2.27 10.71
N LEU A 70 4.88 -2.04 9.42
CA LEU A 70 5.35 -2.92 8.35
C LEU A 70 6.09 -2.11 7.29
N VAL A 71 7.35 -2.46 7.05
CA VAL A 71 8.09 -2.08 5.85
C VAL A 71 7.85 -3.16 4.80
N LEU A 72 7.00 -2.87 3.82
CA LEU A 72 6.75 -3.74 2.68
C LEU A 72 7.54 -3.23 1.48
N PHE A 73 8.50 -4.01 0.98
CA PHE A 73 9.33 -3.59 -0.15
C PHE A 73 9.30 -4.60 -1.29
N PHE A 74 9.07 -4.09 -2.49
CA PHE A 74 9.08 -4.84 -3.73
C PHE A 74 10.48 -4.81 -4.33
N TYR A 75 10.88 -5.91 -4.96
CA TYR A 75 12.09 -5.97 -5.77
C TYR A 75 11.80 -6.67 -7.10
N PRO A 76 12.57 -6.37 -8.16
CA PRO A 76 12.24 -6.85 -9.50
C PRO A 76 12.18 -8.37 -9.65
N LEU A 77 13.29 -9.05 -9.35
CA LEU A 77 13.48 -10.49 -9.61
C LEU A 77 14.53 -11.10 -8.68
N ASP A 78 14.32 -12.36 -8.33
CA ASP A 78 15.32 -13.24 -7.75
C ASP A 78 16.51 -13.46 -8.70
N PHE A 79 17.68 -13.84 -8.15
CA PHE A 79 18.90 -14.14 -8.92
C PHE A 79 19.40 -13.00 -9.83
N THR A 80 19.17 -11.74 -9.43
CA THR A 80 19.69 -10.54 -10.12
C THR A 80 20.70 -9.78 -9.26
N PHE A 81 21.05 -8.53 -9.62
CA PHE A 81 22.25 -7.86 -9.11
C PHE A 81 22.03 -7.01 -7.85
N VAL A 82 21.13 -6.01 -7.92
CA VAL A 82 20.87 -5.09 -6.78
C VAL A 82 19.90 -5.69 -5.77
N CYS A 83 18.99 -6.56 -6.21
CA CYS A 83 18.00 -7.21 -5.34
C CYS A 83 18.59 -7.93 -4.13
N PRO A 84 19.63 -8.80 -4.26
CA PRO A 84 20.20 -9.46 -3.09
C PRO A 84 20.84 -8.47 -2.12
N THR A 85 21.44 -7.37 -2.61
CA THR A 85 22.07 -6.38 -1.71
C THR A 85 21.03 -5.68 -0.82
N GLU A 86 19.84 -5.39 -1.36
CA GLU A 86 18.76 -4.78 -0.58
C GLU A 86 18.17 -5.77 0.44
N ILE A 87 17.85 -6.98 0.00
CA ILE A 87 17.26 -8.03 0.87
C ILE A 87 18.21 -8.37 2.01
N ILE A 88 19.51 -8.55 1.71
CA ILE A 88 20.53 -8.82 2.72
C ILE A 88 20.65 -7.64 3.68
N SER A 89 20.68 -6.39 3.20
CA SER A 89 20.82 -5.22 4.06
C SER A 89 19.62 -5.04 5.01
N PHE A 90 18.39 -5.33 4.57
CA PHE A 90 17.23 -5.34 5.45
C PHE A 90 17.26 -6.51 6.43
N SER A 91 17.63 -7.70 5.96
CA SER A 91 17.74 -8.90 6.77
C SER A 91 18.75 -8.75 7.90
N ASP A 92 19.95 -8.24 7.60
CA ASP A 92 21.03 -8.08 8.58
C ASP A 92 20.67 -7.03 9.64
N LYS A 93 19.69 -6.16 9.35
CA LYS A 93 19.16 -5.12 10.25
C LYS A 93 17.76 -5.41 10.80
N ALA A 94 17.22 -6.60 10.55
CA ALA A 94 15.86 -6.94 10.93
C ALA A 94 15.62 -6.74 12.45
N SER A 95 16.63 -7.01 13.29
CA SER A 95 16.55 -6.77 14.73
C SER A 95 16.30 -5.30 15.07
N GLU A 96 16.92 -4.35 14.37
CA GLU A 96 16.72 -2.91 14.64
C GLU A 96 15.30 -2.45 14.32
N PHE A 97 14.65 -3.08 13.33
CA PHE A 97 13.22 -2.86 13.05
C PHE A 97 12.34 -3.53 14.11
N HIS A 98 12.66 -4.76 14.50
CA HIS A 98 11.91 -5.48 15.54
C HIS A 98 11.94 -4.75 16.90
N ASP A 99 13.08 -4.16 17.27
CA ASP A 99 13.26 -3.41 18.52
C ASP A 99 12.33 -2.19 18.61
N VAL A 100 11.89 -1.67 17.47
CA VAL A 100 10.91 -0.57 17.37
C VAL A 100 9.52 -1.06 16.93
N ASN A 101 9.17 -2.34 17.17
CA ASN A 101 7.88 -2.93 16.81
C ASN A 101 7.51 -2.76 15.32
N CYS A 102 8.51 -2.93 14.45
CA CYS A 102 8.37 -2.89 13.00
C CYS A 102 8.82 -4.22 12.38
N GLU A 103 8.00 -4.77 11.50
CA GLU A 103 8.33 -5.94 10.68
C GLU A 103 8.80 -5.48 9.30
N VAL A 104 9.56 -6.32 8.61
CA VAL A 104 10.06 -6.06 7.25
C VAL A 104 9.74 -7.25 6.36
N MET A 105 9.19 -7.02 5.17
CA MET A 105 8.83 -8.07 4.22
C MET A 105 9.25 -7.69 2.79
N GLY A 106 9.97 -8.59 2.13
CA GLY A 106 10.29 -8.48 0.71
C GLY A 106 9.22 -9.14 -0.16
N VAL A 107 8.95 -8.59 -1.33
CA VAL A 107 7.99 -9.12 -2.31
C VAL A 107 8.59 -9.09 -3.71
N SER A 108 8.46 -10.17 -4.48
CA SER A 108 8.64 -10.13 -5.93
C SER A 108 7.62 -11.02 -6.63
N VAL A 109 7.64 -11.00 -7.95
CA VAL A 109 6.76 -11.80 -8.81
C VAL A 109 7.22 -13.26 -8.96
N ASP A 110 8.32 -13.64 -8.31
CA ASP A 110 8.88 -14.98 -8.35
C ASP A 110 8.08 -15.95 -7.47
N SER A 111 8.28 -17.25 -7.67
CA SER A 111 7.62 -18.27 -6.85
C SER A 111 8.32 -18.46 -5.50
N HIS A 112 7.58 -18.90 -4.49
CA HIS A 112 8.16 -19.27 -3.18
C HIS A 112 9.21 -20.39 -3.29
N PHE A 113 9.15 -21.25 -4.31
CA PHE A 113 10.21 -22.22 -4.59
C PHE A 113 11.50 -21.54 -5.06
N THR A 114 11.40 -20.52 -5.91
CA THR A 114 12.54 -19.71 -6.37
C THR A 114 13.17 -18.97 -5.19
N HIS A 115 12.36 -18.37 -4.32
CA HIS A 115 12.84 -17.72 -3.10
C HIS A 115 13.63 -18.68 -2.22
N LEU A 116 13.10 -19.89 -1.97
CA LEU A 116 13.79 -20.88 -1.15
C LEU A 116 15.10 -21.34 -1.79
N ALA A 117 15.12 -21.56 -3.10
CA ALA A 117 16.35 -21.88 -3.82
C ALA A 117 17.39 -20.76 -3.69
N TRP A 118 16.96 -19.49 -3.73
CA TRP A 118 17.85 -18.34 -3.62
C TRP A 118 18.38 -18.12 -2.21
N ILE A 119 17.56 -18.37 -1.18
CA ILE A 119 17.96 -18.44 0.23
C ILE A 119 19.03 -19.53 0.44
N ASN A 120 18.84 -20.69 -0.17
CA ASN A 120 19.81 -21.80 -0.10
C ASN A 120 21.09 -21.56 -0.92
N THR A 121 21.12 -20.51 -1.76
CA THR A 121 22.31 -20.13 -2.51
C THR A 121 23.23 -19.26 -1.63
N PRO A 122 24.55 -19.55 -1.54
CA PRO A 122 25.48 -18.74 -0.76
C PRO A 122 25.59 -17.29 -1.25
N ARG A 123 25.73 -16.34 -0.32
CA ARG A 123 25.94 -14.91 -0.63
C ARG A 123 27.12 -14.67 -1.58
N LYS A 124 28.21 -15.44 -1.43
CA LYS A 124 29.42 -15.34 -2.26
C LYS A 124 29.19 -15.64 -3.75
N THR A 125 28.10 -16.33 -4.09
CA THR A 125 27.72 -16.67 -5.46
C THR A 125 26.45 -15.94 -5.90
N GLY A 126 26.11 -14.81 -5.26
CA GLY A 126 24.93 -14.00 -5.59
C GLY A 126 23.60 -14.50 -4.99
N GLY A 127 23.67 -15.44 -4.04
CA GLY A 127 22.51 -15.87 -3.26
C GLY A 127 22.21 -14.98 -2.05
N LEU A 128 21.20 -15.34 -1.27
CA LEU A 128 20.86 -14.60 -0.05
C LEU A 128 21.50 -15.20 1.21
N GLY A 129 21.76 -16.51 1.21
CA GLY A 129 22.09 -17.24 2.42
C GLY A 129 20.98 -17.15 3.47
N HIS A 130 21.33 -17.31 4.74
CA HIS A 130 20.38 -17.13 5.84
C HIS A 130 19.86 -15.68 5.86
N ILE A 131 18.53 -15.52 5.93
CA ILE A 131 17.85 -14.24 6.06
C ILE A 131 16.83 -14.25 7.20
N HIS A 132 16.57 -13.08 7.77
CA HIS A 132 15.71 -12.88 8.95
C HIS A 132 14.37 -12.23 8.62
N ILE A 133 14.07 -12.05 7.33
CA ILE A 133 12.83 -11.43 6.84
C ILE A 133 12.09 -12.39 5.92
N PRO A 134 10.74 -12.41 5.94
CA PRO A 134 9.95 -13.16 4.97
C PRO A 134 10.10 -12.60 3.54
N LEU A 135 10.11 -13.51 2.57
CA LEU A 135 9.97 -13.21 1.13
C LEU A 135 8.64 -13.74 0.60
N LEU A 136 7.76 -12.83 0.21
CA LEU A 136 6.42 -13.13 -0.30
C LEU A 136 6.43 -13.28 -1.82
N SER A 137 5.82 -14.36 -2.31
CA SER A 137 5.70 -14.64 -3.74
C SER A 137 4.40 -14.06 -4.30
N ASP A 138 4.51 -13.07 -5.19
CA ASP A 138 3.42 -12.46 -5.95
C ASP A 138 3.31 -13.03 -7.37
N LEU A 139 3.19 -14.35 -7.47
CA LEU A 139 3.27 -15.07 -8.75
C LEU A 139 2.22 -14.60 -9.78
N ASN A 140 1.01 -14.24 -9.32
CA ASN A 140 -0.07 -13.72 -10.15
C ASN A 140 0.02 -12.20 -10.42
N LYS A 141 1.04 -11.53 -9.84
CA LYS A 141 1.36 -10.11 -10.02
C LYS A 141 0.29 -9.16 -9.48
N GLN A 142 -0.66 -9.68 -8.72
CA GLN A 142 -1.80 -8.90 -8.26
C GLN A 142 -1.35 -7.94 -7.16
N ILE A 143 -0.47 -8.36 -6.26
CA ILE A 143 0.02 -7.52 -5.16
C ILE A 143 0.83 -6.36 -5.74
N SER A 144 1.76 -6.63 -6.66
CA SER A 144 2.57 -5.60 -7.33
C SER A 144 1.69 -4.61 -8.11
N ARG A 145 0.59 -5.09 -8.69
CA ARG A 145 -0.38 -4.24 -9.42
C ARG A 145 -1.24 -3.41 -8.48
N ASP A 146 -1.70 -3.97 -7.38
CA ASP A 146 -2.49 -3.27 -6.36
C ASP A 146 -1.66 -2.20 -5.66
N TYR A 147 -0.37 -2.45 -5.47
CA TYR A 147 0.59 -1.45 -5.00
C TYR A 147 1.14 -0.54 -6.11
N GLY A 148 0.66 -0.67 -7.35
CA GLY A 148 1.00 0.25 -8.45
C GLY A 148 2.48 0.26 -8.85
N VAL A 149 3.23 -0.82 -8.56
CA VAL A 149 4.67 -0.93 -8.83
C VAL A 149 4.99 -1.94 -9.94
N LEU A 150 4.00 -2.64 -10.47
CA LEU A 150 4.18 -3.58 -11.57
C LEU A 150 4.45 -2.84 -12.90
N LEU A 151 5.55 -3.17 -13.56
CA LEU A 151 5.77 -2.85 -14.97
C LEU A 151 5.08 -3.92 -15.83
N GLU A 152 3.91 -3.60 -16.39
CA GLU A 152 3.08 -4.57 -17.12
C GLU A 152 3.78 -5.20 -18.33
N GLY A 153 4.63 -4.44 -19.04
CA GLY A 153 5.37 -4.97 -20.20
C GLY A 153 6.39 -6.06 -19.81
N PRO A 154 7.39 -5.74 -18.97
CA PRO A 154 8.36 -6.72 -18.48
C PRO A 154 7.80 -7.75 -17.50
N GLY A 155 6.67 -7.47 -16.83
CA GLY A 155 6.05 -8.37 -15.85
C GLY A 155 6.78 -8.44 -14.50
N ILE A 156 7.51 -7.39 -14.11
CA ILE A 156 8.30 -7.30 -12.87
C ILE A 156 7.93 -6.05 -12.07
N ALA A 157 8.18 -6.05 -10.76
CA ALA A 157 7.97 -4.87 -9.94
C ALA A 157 9.15 -3.88 -10.05
N LEU A 158 8.87 -2.58 -9.97
CA LEU A 158 9.84 -1.55 -9.62
C LEU A 158 10.29 -1.73 -8.16
N ARG A 159 11.32 -0.97 -7.75
CA ARG A 159 11.81 -0.95 -6.36
C ARG A 159 10.93 -0.08 -5.48
N GLY A 160 9.66 -0.48 -5.33
CA GLY A 160 8.69 0.17 -4.46
C GLY A 160 8.89 -0.21 -3.00
N LEU A 161 8.80 0.75 -2.09
CA LEU A 161 8.86 0.55 -0.64
C LEU A 161 7.73 1.33 0.01
N PHE A 162 7.02 0.69 0.93
CA PHE A 162 5.89 1.25 1.66
C PHE A 162 6.11 1.07 3.17
N ILE A 163 5.93 2.14 3.93
CA ILE A 163 5.87 2.09 5.40
C ILE A 163 4.39 2.17 5.78
N ILE A 164 3.91 1.11 6.41
CA ILE A 164 2.52 0.92 6.82
C ILE A 164 2.46 0.92 8.34
N ASP A 165 1.51 1.67 8.91
CA ASP A 165 1.36 1.83 10.36
C ASP A 165 0.57 0.67 11.02
N PRO A 166 0.48 0.63 12.36
CA PRO A 166 -0.26 -0.39 13.11
C PRO A 166 -1.75 -0.50 12.77
N ASN A 167 -2.33 0.54 12.16
CA ASN A 167 -3.73 0.61 11.72
C ASN A 167 -3.89 0.22 10.24
N GLY A 168 -2.81 -0.17 9.56
CA GLY A 168 -2.82 -0.52 8.14
C GLY A 168 -2.84 0.69 7.20
N VAL A 169 -2.42 1.87 7.65
CA VAL A 169 -2.38 3.10 6.84
C VAL A 169 -0.98 3.32 6.28
N VAL A 170 -0.87 3.66 4.99
CA VAL A 170 0.41 4.01 4.35
C VAL A 170 0.88 5.38 4.86
N LYS A 171 2.06 5.44 5.48
CA LYS A 171 2.69 6.68 5.96
C LYS A 171 3.74 7.22 5.01
N HIS A 172 4.41 6.33 4.29
CA HIS A 172 5.44 6.69 3.33
C HIS A 172 5.44 5.69 2.17
N MET A 173 5.76 6.20 0.99
CA MET A 173 6.08 5.40 -0.18
C MET A 173 7.29 6.00 -0.90
N SER A 174 8.15 5.13 -1.42
CA SER A 174 9.23 5.49 -2.34
C SER A 174 9.30 4.45 -3.45
N VAL A 175 9.63 4.89 -4.67
CA VAL A 175 9.78 4.01 -5.83
C VAL A 175 11.06 4.42 -6.56
N ASN A 176 12.05 3.52 -6.53
CA ASN A 176 13.25 3.70 -7.34
C ASN A 176 13.10 3.00 -8.69
N ASP A 177 13.75 3.56 -9.70
CA ASP A 177 14.00 2.83 -10.94
C ASP A 177 14.94 1.64 -10.69
N LEU A 178 14.98 0.69 -11.63
CA LEU A 178 15.68 -0.59 -11.52
C LEU A 178 17.18 -0.49 -11.16
N PRO A 179 17.99 0.46 -11.66
CA PRO A 179 19.43 0.43 -11.44
C PRO A 179 19.89 0.98 -10.08
N VAL A 180 19.01 1.60 -9.27
CA VAL A 180 19.39 2.29 -8.03
C VAL A 180 18.74 1.63 -6.80
N GLY A 181 19.57 1.06 -5.92
CA GLY A 181 19.11 0.49 -4.65
C GLY A 181 18.63 1.53 -3.63
N ARG A 182 17.82 1.09 -2.67
CA ARG A 182 17.29 1.90 -1.56
C ARG A 182 18.26 1.98 -0.38
N CYS A 183 17.97 2.92 0.53
CA CYS A 183 18.72 3.11 1.76
C CYS A 183 17.94 2.53 2.97
N VAL A 184 18.49 1.49 3.60
CA VAL A 184 17.89 0.86 4.79
C VAL A 184 17.91 1.79 5.99
N GLU A 185 18.97 2.60 6.14
CA GLU A 185 19.08 3.60 7.22
C GLU A 185 17.98 4.65 7.14
N GLU A 186 17.70 5.14 5.93
CA GLU A 186 16.65 6.12 5.72
C GLU A 186 15.28 5.51 6.04
N THR A 187 15.08 4.24 5.68
CA THR A 187 13.84 3.53 6.00
C THR A 187 13.65 3.42 7.52
N LEU A 188 14.69 3.03 8.26
CA LEU A 188 14.65 2.94 9.72
C LEU A 188 14.44 4.32 10.38
N ARG A 189 15.08 5.36 9.84
CA ARG A 189 14.91 6.76 10.29
C ARG A 189 13.46 7.20 10.13
N LEU A 190 12.83 6.91 8.98
CA LEU A 190 11.43 7.25 8.72
C LEU A 190 10.47 6.50 9.65
N VAL A 191 10.68 5.20 9.89
CA VAL A 191 9.89 4.42 10.86
C VAL A 191 9.95 5.07 12.25
N LYS A 192 11.16 5.37 12.73
CA LYS A 192 11.36 6.03 14.04
C LYS A 192 10.71 7.42 14.09
N ALA A 193 10.76 8.18 12.99
CA ALA A 193 10.13 9.50 12.91
C ALA A 193 8.61 9.42 13.02
N PHE A 194 7.95 8.51 12.28
CA PHE A 194 6.49 8.37 12.37
C PHE A 194 6.04 7.92 13.77
N GLN A 195 6.77 6.99 14.39
CA GLN A 195 6.50 6.58 15.77
C GLN A 195 6.68 7.71 16.77
N PHE A 196 7.70 8.56 16.58
CA PHE A 196 7.92 9.72 17.43
C PHE A 196 6.74 10.69 17.36
N VAL A 197 6.29 11.04 16.14
CA VAL A 197 5.14 11.95 15.93
C VAL A 197 3.87 11.40 16.57
N GLU A 198 3.62 10.08 16.43
CA GLU A 198 2.44 9.43 17.04
C GLU A 198 2.49 9.42 18.57
N THR A 199 3.68 9.30 19.16
CA THR A 199 3.86 9.25 20.61
C THR A 199 3.81 10.64 21.26
N HIS A 200 4.40 11.66 20.62
CA HIS A 200 4.64 12.96 21.23
C HIS A 200 3.73 14.08 20.70
N GLY A 201 3.13 13.93 19.51
CA GLY A 201 2.33 14.98 18.87
C GLY A 201 3.14 16.17 18.35
N GLU A 202 4.47 16.10 18.40
CA GLU A 202 5.38 17.04 17.74
C GLU A 202 5.71 16.58 16.32
N VAL A 203 6.28 17.45 15.49
CA VAL A 203 6.70 17.11 14.12
C VAL A 203 8.21 17.05 13.99
N CYS A 204 8.68 16.13 13.13
CA CYS A 204 10.09 15.90 12.85
C CYS A 204 10.56 16.81 11.68
N PRO A 205 11.62 17.63 11.88
CA PRO A 205 12.23 18.43 10.83
C PRO A 205 12.91 17.61 9.72
N ALA A 206 13.41 18.31 8.69
CA ALA A 206 14.24 17.70 7.66
C ALA A 206 15.48 17.03 8.27
N SER A 207 15.82 15.84 7.78
CA SER A 207 16.95 15.04 8.26
C SER A 207 16.93 14.70 9.76
N TRP A 208 15.74 14.73 10.40
CA TRP A 208 15.59 14.37 11.82
C TRP A 208 16.11 12.95 12.12
N THR A 209 16.84 12.85 13.23
CA THR A 209 17.27 11.61 13.90
C THR A 209 16.75 11.60 15.35
N PRO A 210 16.76 10.45 16.07
CA PRO A 210 16.19 10.37 17.42
C PRO A 210 16.66 11.43 18.43
N GLU A 211 17.89 11.91 18.31
CA GLU A 211 18.48 12.92 19.20
C GLU A 211 18.26 14.37 18.70
N SER A 212 17.61 14.55 17.55
CA SER A 212 17.41 15.86 16.93
C SER A 212 16.28 16.65 17.58
N PRO A 213 16.37 17.98 17.65
CA PRO A 213 15.27 18.82 18.11
C PRO A 213 14.04 18.69 17.18
N THR A 214 12.86 18.84 17.76
CA THR A 214 11.54 18.70 17.12
C THR A 214 10.72 19.98 17.26
N ILE A 215 9.59 20.05 16.55
CA ILE A 215 8.75 21.26 16.47
C ILE A 215 7.37 20.95 17.04
N LYS A 216 6.94 21.73 18.04
CA LYS A 216 5.52 21.76 18.46
C LYS A 216 4.70 22.44 17.37
N PRO A 217 3.68 21.79 16.78
CA PRO A 217 2.98 22.28 15.59
C PRO A 217 1.95 23.38 15.90
N THR A 218 2.36 24.41 16.65
CA THR A 218 1.58 25.62 16.91
C THR A 218 2.44 26.86 16.63
N PRO A 219 1.84 28.00 16.22
CA PRO A 219 2.60 29.21 15.93
C PRO A 219 3.50 29.66 17.10
N GLU A 220 3.01 29.58 18.33
CA GLU A 220 3.77 29.92 19.54
C GLU A 220 4.79 28.85 19.90
N GLY A 221 4.40 27.56 19.87
CA GLY A 221 5.27 26.44 20.28
C GLY A 221 6.45 26.23 19.34
N SER A 222 6.27 26.53 18.04
CA SER A 222 7.34 26.38 17.04
C SER A 222 8.53 27.33 17.26
N LYS A 223 8.34 28.45 17.95
CA LYS A 223 9.39 29.46 18.18
C LYS A 223 10.56 28.90 18.99
N GLU A 224 10.28 28.01 19.95
CA GLU A 224 11.30 27.33 20.76
C GLU A 224 12.31 26.59 19.87
N TYR A 225 11.82 25.91 18.82
CA TYR A 225 12.69 25.24 17.86
C TYR A 225 13.49 26.24 17.02
N PHE A 226 12.82 27.23 16.42
CA PHE A 226 13.46 28.17 15.51
C PHE A 226 14.52 29.04 16.19
N GLU A 227 14.33 29.39 17.46
CA GLU A 227 15.35 30.08 18.29
C GLU A 227 16.53 29.17 18.66
N LYS A 228 16.31 27.86 18.81
CA LYS A 228 17.36 26.91 19.20
C LYS A 228 18.31 26.55 18.05
N VAL A 229 17.81 26.53 16.82
CA VAL A 229 18.56 26.02 15.65
C VAL A 229 19.16 27.11 14.75
N ASN A 230 18.96 28.39 15.07
CA ASN A 230 19.52 29.55 14.37
C ASN A 230 20.25 30.47 15.35
#